data_AF-A0ABD5Z2U4-F1
#
_entry.id   AF-A0ABD5Z2U4-F1
#
_cell.length_a   1.000
_cell.length_b   1.000
_cell.length_c   1.000
_cell.angle_alpha   90.00
_cell.angle_beta   90.00
_cell.angle_gamma   90.00
#
_symmetry.space_group_name_H-M   'P 1'
#
loop_
_entity.id
_entity.type
_entity.pdbx_description
1 polymer ?
#
loop_
_entity_poly.entity_id
_entity_poly.type
_entity_poly.pdbx_seq_one_letter_code
_entity_poly.pdbx_strand_id
1 'polypeptide(L)'
;MHEFSLTKDIEEMDAGELRSTLDEFMEKHGENVEAYAGLEDDLAEYSEQVEALEGDLETAQTYFAEKAADYTHLEAEVIVERFSLAETIEMAGEAEEAEFSEPEAPEEEAEADEETRFSERPEKGRVPSDADKSAFSEQAEDDVSRLLGL
;
A
#
# COMPACT_ATOMS: atom_id res chain seq x y z
N MET A 1 -15.02 -27.62 -4.85
CA MET A 1 -15.82 -28.40 -3.88
C MET A 1 -16.70 -29.37 -4.68
N HIS A 2 -16.54 -30.65 -4.42
CA HIS A 2 -17.21 -31.74 -5.13
C HIS A 2 -18.59 -31.96 -4.50
N GLU A 3 -19.64 -31.84 -5.31
CA GLU A 3 -21.01 -32.06 -4.88
C GLU A 3 -21.44 -33.50 -5.18
N PHE A 4 -22.21 -34.06 -4.24
CA PHE A 4 -22.80 -35.36 -4.38
C PHE A 4 -24.32 -35.23 -4.50
N SER A 5 -24.90 -35.90 -5.50
CA SER A 5 -26.34 -35.92 -5.73
C SER A 5 -26.77 -37.35 -6.05
N LEU A 6 -27.95 -37.71 -5.52
CA LEU A 6 -28.57 -38.99 -5.81
C LEU A 6 -29.36 -38.88 -7.11
N THR A 7 -29.16 -39.83 -8.02
CA THR A 7 -29.89 -39.92 -9.29
C THR A 7 -31.28 -40.56 -9.15
N LYS A 8 -31.52 -41.30 -8.05
CA LYS A 8 -32.79 -41.94 -7.68
C LYS A 8 -32.96 -41.94 -6.16
N ASP A 9 -34.20 -42.10 -5.70
CA ASP A 9 -34.47 -42.34 -4.29
C ASP A 9 -33.86 -43.67 -3.83
N ILE A 10 -33.41 -43.70 -2.56
CA ILE A 10 -32.71 -44.85 -1.96
C ILE A 10 -33.58 -46.13 -2.01
N GLU A 11 -34.90 -45.98 -1.95
CA GLU A 11 -35.86 -47.10 -2.00
C GLU A 11 -35.98 -47.73 -3.40
N GLU A 12 -35.59 -47.01 -4.44
CA GLU A 12 -35.61 -47.46 -5.84
C GLU A 12 -34.26 -48.03 -6.31
N MET A 13 -33.23 -47.92 -5.47
CA MET A 13 -31.88 -48.38 -5.78
C MET A 13 -31.69 -49.85 -5.38
N ASP A 14 -31.06 -50.62 -6.26
CA ASP A 14 -30.62 -51.98 -5.92
C ASP A 14 -29.36 -51.99 -5.04
N ALA A 15 -29.02 -53.14 -4.46
CA ALA A 15 -27.87 -53.24 -3.55
C ALA A 15 -26.50 -52.96 -4.22
N GLY A 16 -26.41 -53.11 -5.54
CA GLY A 16 -25.21 -52.76 -6.32
C GLY A 16 -25.14 -51.26 -6.58
N GLU A 17 -26.26 -50.64 -6.96
CA GLU A 17 -26.42 -49.19 -7.13
C GLU A 17 -26.11 -48.46 -5.81
N LEU A 18 -26.63 -48.94 -4.66
CA LEU A 18 -26.33 -48.36 -3.35
C LEU A 18 -24.84 -48.42 -2.99
N ARG A 19 -24.16 -49.52 -3.31
CA ARG A 19 -22.71 -49.64 -3.06
C ARG A 19 -21.91 -48.70 -3.94
N SER A 20 -22.20 -48.67 -5.24
CA SER A 20 -21.54 -47.76 -6.18
C SER A 20 -21.74 -46.30 -5.79
N THR A 21 -22.94 -45.96 -5.33
CA THR A 21 -23.31 -44.61 -4.89
C THR A 21 -22.57 -44.23 -3.61
N LEU A 22 -22.40 -45.18 -2.67
CA LEU A 22 -21.60 -44.98 -1.47
C LEU A 22 -20.10 -44.84 -1.79
N ASP A 23 -19.58 -45.65 -2.72
CA ASP A 23 -18.17 -45.58 -3.15
C ASP A 23 -17.88 -44.20 -3.78
N GLU A 24 -18.76 -43.71 -4.66
CA GLU A 24 -18.66 -42.38 -5.27
C GLU A 24 -18.74 -41.26 -4.22
N PHE A 25 -19.63 -41.39 -3.24
CA PHE A 25 -19.72 -40.43 -2.12
C PHE A 25 -18.41 -40.39 -1.32
N MET A 26 -17.85 -41.55 -1.00
CA MET A 26 -16.61 -41.65 -0.22
C MET A 26 -15.41 -41.09 -1.00
N GLU A 27 -15.35 -41.30 -2.31
CA GLU A 27 -14.34 -40.72 -3.19
C GLU A 27 -14.43 -39.19 -3.19
N LYS A 28 -15.61 -38.62 -3.49
CA LYS A 28 -15.85 -37.17 -3.47
C LYS A 28 -15.61 -36.55 -2.09
N HIS A 29 -15.95 -37.26 -1.02
CA HIS A 29 -15.66 -36.83 0.34
C HIS A 29 -14.14 -36.78 0.58
N GLY A 30 -13.39 -37.80 0.14
CA GLY A 30 -11.93 -37.81 0.20
C GLY A 30 -11.31 -36.61 -0.52
N GLU A 31 -11.72 -36.37 -1.76
CA GLU A 31 -11.27 -35.22 -2.56
C GLU A 31 -11.59 -33.88 -1.87
N ASN A 32 -12.77 -33.75 -1.25
CA ASN A 32 -13.14 -32.56 -0.51
C ASN A 32 -12.32 -32.35 0.76
N VAL A 33 -11.97 -33.42 1.48
CA VAL A 33 -11.11 -33.33 2.67
C VAL A 33 -9.71 -32.85 2.27
N GLU A 34 -9.15 -33.41 1.20
CA GLU A 34 -7.84 -32.99 0.68
C GLU A 34 -7.88 -31.54 0.17
N ALA A 35 -8.91 -31.16 -0.58
CA ALA A 35 -9.08 -29.79 -1.05
C ALA A 35 -9.29 -28.80 0.11
N TYR A 36 -9.97 -29.21 1.18
CA TYR A 36 -10.14 -28.37 2.37
C TYR A 36 -8.83 -28.20 3.13
N ALA A 37 -8.04 -29.26 3.28
CA ALA A 37 -6.71 -29.17 3.86
C ALA A 37 -5.80 -28.21 3.07
N GLY A 38 -5.83 -28.28 1.73
CA GLY A 38 -5.11 -27.32 0.89
C GLY A 38 -5.58 -25.88 1.09
N LEU A 39 -6.88 -25.65 1.26
CA LEU A 39 -7.41 -24.32 1.55
C LEU A 39 -7.02 -23.81 2.94
N GLU A 40 -6.87 -24.69 3.94
CA GLU A 40 -6.36 -24.30 5.26
C GLU A 40 -4.90 -23.85 5.18
N ASP A 41 -4.07 -24.56 4.41
CA ASP A 41 -2.67 -24.19 4.15
C ASP A 41 -2.59 -22.84 3.42
N ASP A 42 -3.37 -22.67 2.34
CA ASP A 42 -3.44 -21.41 1.59
C ASP A 42 -3.91 -20.25 2.48
N LEU A 43 -4.89 -20.47 3.35
CA LEU A 43 -5.40 -19.45 4.27
C LEU A 43 -4.32 -19.05 5.29
N ALA A 44 -3.57 -20.02 5.82
CA ALA A 44 -2.45 -19.73 6.72
C ALA A 44 -1.37 -18.90 6.02
N GLU A 45 -1.00 -19.26 4.79
CA GLU A 45 -0.04 -18.50 3.98
C GLU A 45 -0.52 -17.06 3.72
N TYR A 46 -1.76 -16.88 3.26
CA TYR A 46 -2.30 -15.55 3.03
C TYR A 46 -2.43 -14.73 4.32
N SER A 47 -2.74 -15.37 5.46
CA SER A 47 -2.77 -14.68 6.74
C SER A 47 -1.39 -14.15 7.13
N GLU A 48 -0.34 -14.96 6.97
CA GLU A 48 1.04 -14.53 7.23
C GLU A 48 1.48 -13.40 6.28
N GLN A 49 1.12 -13.50 4.99
CA GLN A 49 1.39 -12.45 4.01
C GLN A 49 0.67 -11.14 4.35
N VAL A 50 -0.59 -11.21 4.80
CA VAL A 50 -1.34 -10.02 5.22
C VAL A 50 -0.70 -9.37 6.45
N GLU A 51 -0.34 -10.15 7.47
CA GLU A 51 0.34 -9.61 8.66
C GLU A 51 1.69 -8.95 8.31
N ALA A 52 2.46 -9.55 7.39
CA ALA A 52 3.70 -8.96 6.90
C ALA A 52 3.45 -7.63 6.15
N LEU A 53 2.50 -7.62 5.22
CA LEU A 53 2.14 -6.43 4.44
C LEU A 53 1.56 -5.30 5.32
N GLU A 54 0.83 -5.63 6.39
CA GLU A 54 0.34 -4.65 7.35
C GLU A 54 1.50 -4.01 8.14
N GLY A 55 2.49 -4.80 8.56
CA GLY A 55 3.70 -4.27 9.22
C GLY A 55 4.57 -3.41 8.29
N ASP A 56 4.68 -3.82 7.03
CA ASP A 56 5.34 -3.07 5.96
C ASP A 56 4.66 -1.72 5.72
N LEU A 57 3.32 -1.71 5.67
CA LEU A 57 2.51 -0.51 5.50
C LEU A 57 2.67 0.46 6.68
N GLU A 58 2.67 -0.03 7.92
CA GLU A 58 2.92 0.79 9.12
C GLU A 58 4.30 1.43 9.08
N THR A 59 5.32 0.66 8.66
CA THR A 59 6.70 1.14 8.51
C THR A 59 6.79 2.25 7.46
N ALA A 60 6.19 2.04 6.28
CA ALA A 60 6.17 3.03 5.20
C ALA A 60 5.39 4.30 5.61
N GLN A 61 4.23 4.15 6.23
CA GLN A 61 3.43 5.28 6.71
C GLN A 61 4.19 6.15 7.71
N THR A 62 4.85 5.51 8.68
CA THR A 62 5.66 6.22 9.68
C THR A 62 6.80 6.98 9.00
N TYR A 63 7.54 6.32 8.11
CA TYR A 63 8.66 6.93 7.39
C TYR A 63 8.26 8.18 6.59
N PHE A 64 7.20 8.09 5.78
CA PHE A 64 6.76 9.24 4.99
C PHE A 64 6.10 10.31 5.85
N ALA A 65 5.42 9.94 6.93
CA ALA A 65 4.84 10.91 7.85
C ALA A 65 5.91 11.71 8.60
N GLU A 66 7.02 11.09 8.98
CA GLU A 66 8.18 11.79 9.55
C GLU A 66 8.76 12.79 8.55
N LYS A 67 8.98 12.39 7.29
CA LYS A 67 9.45 13.32 6.25
C LYS A 67 8.47 14.46 5.98
N ALA A 68 7.17 14.16 5.92
CA ALA A 68 6.14 15.17 5.68
C ALA A 68 5.95 16.10 6.90
N ALA A 69 6.24 15.63 8.12
CA ALA A 69 6.15 16.42 9.34
C ALA A 69 7.13 17.60 9.33
N ASP A 70 8.35 17.39 8.82
CA ASP A 70 9.37 18.43 8.73
C ASP A 70 8.92 19.61 7.83
N TYR A 71 8.18 19.32 6.76
CA TYR A 71 7.64 20.35 5.87
C TYR A 71 6.32 20.96 6.37
N THR A 72 5.38 20.12 6.80
CA THR A 72 4.03 20.58 7.19
C THR A 72 3.96 21.15 8.61
N HIS A 73 5.00 20.94 9.42
CA HIS A 73 5.06 21.30 10.84
C HIS A 73 3.92 20.68 11.67
N LEU A 74 3.37 19.57 11.18
CA LEU A 74 2.41 18.73 11.88
C LEU A 74 3.15 17.55 12.51
N GLU A 75 2.63 17.05 13.63
CA GLU A 75 3.18 15.82 14.24
C GLU A 75 2.93 14.63 13.30
N ALA A 76 3.93 13.75 13.14
CA ALA A 76 3.83 12.59 12.25
C ALA A 76 2.61 11.70 12.57
N GLU A 77 2.27 11.53 13.85
CA GLU A 77 1.07 10.81 14.28
C GLU A 77 -0.22 11.42 13.71
N VAL A 78 -0.32 12.75 13.69
CA VAL A 78 -1.47 13.46 13.11
C VAL A 78 -1.51 13.29 11.59
N ILE A 79 -0.34 13.16 10.95
CA ILE A 79 -0.26 12.95 9.50
C ILE A 79 -0.73 11.54 9.14
N VAL A 80 -0.26 10.51 9.85
CA VAL A 80 -0.68 9.10 9.66
C VAL A 80 -2.19 8.95 9.90
N GLU A 81 -2.75 9.62 10.91
CA GLU A 81 -4.18 9.52 11.23
C GLU A 81 -5.10 10.22 10.22
N ARG A 82 -4.61 11.25 9.52
CA ARG A 82 -5.45 12.16 8.73
C ARG A 82 -5.26 12.05 7.23
N PHE A 83 -4.14 11.50 6.78
CA PHE A 83 -3.79 11.42 5.38
C PHE A 83 -3.52 9.98 4.98
N SER A 84 -3.89 9.65 3.73
CA SER A 84 -3.54 8.37 3.15
C SER A 84 -2.05 8.32 2.80
N LEU A 85 -1.45 7.12 2.76
CA LEU A 85 -0.04 6.93 2.41
C LEU A 85 0.35 7.65 1.12
N ALA A 86 -0.51 7.63 0.08
CA ALA A 86 -0.25 8.32 -1.18
C ALA A 86 -0.16 9.84 -1.02
N GLU A 87 -1.03 10.44 -0.20
CA GLU A 87 -0.99 11.88 0.12
C GLU A 87 0.25 12.21 0.97
N THR A 88 0.61 11.33 1.90
CA THR A 88 1.82 11.49 2.72
C THR A 88 3.09 11.41 1.87
N ILE A 89 3.14 10.52 0.87
CA ILE A 89 4.23 10.44 -0.11
C ILE A 89 4.34 11.74 -0.92
N GLU A 90 3.23 12.29 -1.43
CA GLU A 90 3.25 13.57 -2.16
C GLU A 90 3.78 14.71 -1.27
N MET A 91 3.32 14.78 -0.01
CA MET A 91 3.80 15.79 0.94
C MET A 91 5.28 15.63 1.30
N ALA A 92 5.76 14.39 1.44
CA ALA A 92 7.17 14.11 1.67
C ALA A 92 8.04 14.48 0.44
N GLY A 93 7.51 14.34 -0.77
CA GLY A 93 8.19 14.80 -1.98
C GLY A 93 8.29 16.31 -2.11
N GLU A 94 7.21 17.03 -1.76
CA GLU A 94 7.24 18.49 -1.67
C GLU A 94 8.24 18.99 -0.61
N ALA A 95 8.40 18.25 0.49
CA ALA A 95 9.42 18.52 1.51
C ALA A 95 10.85 18.42 0.95
N GLU A 96 11.13 17.33 0.22
CA GLU A 96 12.45 17.05 -0.36
C GLU A 96 12.81 18.05 -1.47
N GLU A 97 11.83 18.45 -2.31
CA GLU A 97 12.02 19.50 -3.30
C GLU A 97 12.27 20.88 -2.68
N ALA A 98 11.67 21.17 -1.52
CA ALA A 98 11.86 22.41 -0.78
C ALA A 98 13.27 22.52 -0.17
N GLU A 99 13.81 21.43 0.40
CA GLU A 99 15.20 21.38 0.88
C GLU A 99 16.22 21.60 -0.24
N PHE A 100 15.94 21.08 -1.45
CA PHE A 100 16.83 21.26 -2.60
C PHE A 100 16.74 22.67 -3.22
N SER A 101 15.70 23.43 -2.88
CA SER A 101 15.44 24.77 -3.40
C SER A 101 15.88 25.90 -2.47
N GLU A 102 16.46 25.60 -1.30
CA GLU A 102 16.97 26.60 -0.37
C GLU A 102 18.20 27.32 -0.99
N PRO A 103 18.11 28.61 -1.35
CA PRO A 103 19.27 29.32 -1.85
C PRO A 103 20.22 29.59 -0.68
N GLU A 104 21.51 29.28 -0.85
CA GLU A 104 22.57 29.70 0.07
C GLU A 104 22.36 31.16 0.49
N ALA A 105 22.19 31.38 1.80
CA ALA A 105 22.02 32.70 2.36
C ALA A 105 23.20 33.60 1.96
N PRO A 106 22.99 34.76 1.31
CA PRO A 106 24.08 35.68 1.06
C PRO A 106 24.46 36.38 2.37
N GLU A 107 25.76 36.40 2.63
CA GLU A 107 26.42 37.12 3.72
C GLU A 107 25.98 38.60 3.80
N GLU A 108 25.96 39.12 5.02
CA GLU A 108 25.71 40.53 5.37
C GLU A 108 26.61 41.50 4.58
N GLU A 109 26.04 42.55 3.97
CA GLU A 109 26.28 43.96 4.37
C GLU A 109 25.58 45.00 3.46
N ALA A 110 25.20 46.11 4.12
CA ALA A 110 25.05 47.50 3.64
C ALA A 110 23.69 48.01 3.09
N GLU A 111 22.96 48.66 4.00
CA GLU A 111 22.24 49.95 3.89
C GLU A 111 22.19 50.67 2.52
N ALA A 112 20.97 50.95 2.01
CA ALA A 112 20.50 52.29 1.61
C ALA A 112 19.04 52.25 1.12
N ASP A 113 18.26 53.24 1.60
CA ASP A 113 16.90 53.65 1.17
C ASP A 113 16.64 53.58 -0.35
N GLU A 114 15.46 53.08 -0.75
CA GLU A 114 14.50 53.83 -1.58
C GLU A 114 13.17 53.05 -1.74
N GLU A 115 12.05 53.77 -1.52
CA GLU A 115 10.68 53.32 -1.70
C GLU A 115 10.44 52.68 -3.08
N THR A 116 10.12 51.38 -3.14
CA THR A 116 9.57 50.75 -4.35
C THR A 116 8.29 49.97 -4.04
N ARG A 117 7.23 50.38 -4.73
CA ARG A 117 5.86 49.86 -4.63
C ARG A 117 5.82 48.42 -5.14
N PHE A 118 5.41 47.47 -4.29
CA PHE A 118 4.43 46.38 -4.52
C PHE A 118 4.27 45.72 -5.91
N SER A 119 5.25 45.71 -6.81
CA SER A 119 5.10 45.14 -8.16
C SER A 119 6.24 44.28 -8.66
N GLU A 120 7.03 43.67 -7.76
CA GLU A 120 7.92 42.56 -8.11
C GLU A 120 7.85 41.51 -7.01
N ARG A 121 6.74 40.76 -6.98
CA ARG A 121 6.73 39.47 -6.30
C ARG A 121 7.43 38.51 -7.27
N PRO A 122 8.58 37.90 -6.95
CA PRO A 122 9.09 36.80 -7.76
C PRO A 122 7.97 35.77 -7.88
N GLU A 123 7.72 35.30 -9.10
CA GLU A 123 6.69 34.31 -9.39
C GLU A 123 6.81 33.17 -8.37
N LYS A 124 5.71 32.92 -7.66
CA LYS A 124 5.59 31.80 -6.75
C LYS A 124 6.05 30.54 -7.49
N GLY A 125 6.83 29.74 -6.77
CA GLY A 125 7.16 28.32 -6.98
C GLY A 125 6.77 27.77 -8.35
N ARG A 126 7.79 27.35 -9.10
CA ARG A 126 7.65 26.52 -10.29
C ARG A 126 6.66 25.40 -9.95
N VAL A 127 5.49 25.40 -10.59
CA VAL A 127 4.55 24.30 -10.45
C VAL A 127 5.31 23.06 -10.95
N PRO A 128 5.49 22.02 -10.12
CA PRO A 128 6.22 20.82 -10.53
C PRO A 128 5.57 20.30 -11.81
N SER A 129 6.40 20.07 -12.82
CA SER A 129 5.89 19.59 -14.09
C SER A 129 5.43 18.14 -13.91
N ASP A 130 4.49 17.67 -14.74
CA ASP A 130 4.03 16.26 -14.67
C ASP A 130 5.19 15.26 -14.76
N ALA A 131 6.32 15.65 -15.37
CA ALA A 131 7.54 14.85 -15.44
C ALA A 131 8.28 14.74 -14.09
N ASP A 132 8.29 15.81 -13.29
CA ASP A 132 8.95 15.82 -11.97
C ASP A 132 8.15 14.96 -10.98
N LYS A 133 6.82 15.03 -11.05
CA LYS A 133 5.93 14.16 -10.26
C LYS A 133 6.12 12.67 -10.55
N SER A 134 6.32 12.31 -11.82
CA SER A 134 6.58 10.91 -12.17
C SER A 134 7.94 10.41 -11.68
N ALA A 135 8.99 11.25 -11.72
CA ALA A 135 10.32 10.87 -11.26
C ALA A 135 10.36 10.66 -9.73
N PHE A 136 9.68 11.52 -8.97
CA PHE A 136 9.55 11.34 -7.54
C PHE A 136 8.70 10.11 -7.18
N SER A 137 7.58 9.88 -7.89
CA SER A 137 6.77 8.67 -7.68
C SER A 137 7.57 7.39 -7.92
N GLU A 138 8.39 7.33 -8.97
CA GLU A 138 9.27 6.19 -9.24
C GLU A 138 10.32 6.02 -8.14
N GLN A 139 10.87 7.11 -7.62
CA GLN A 139 11.85 7.06 -6.53
C GLN A 139 11.22 6.68 -5.19
N ALA A 140 10.01 7.14 -4.90
CA ALA A 140 9.22 6.73 -3.74
C ALA A 140 8.84 5.24 -3.82
N GLU A 141 8.50 4.74 -5.00
CA GLU A 141 8.28 3.31 -5.23
C GLU A 141 9.57 2.48 -4.99
N ASP A 142 10.74 2.99 -5.41
CA ASP A 142 12.03 2.33 -5.14
C ASP A 142 12.41 2.39 -3.66
N ASP A 143 12.15 3.50 -2.97
CA ASP A 143 12.41 3.64 -1.53
C ASP A 143 11.47 2.77 -0.68
N VAL A 144 10.20 2.65 -1.07
CA VAL A 144 9.27 1.65 -0.50
C VAL A 144 9.83 0.25 -0.74
N SER A 145 10.22 -0.08 -1.98
CA SER A 145 10.76 -1.40 -2.29
C SER A 145 12.02 -1.73 -1.47
N ARG A 146 12.90 -0.76 -1.22
CA ARG A 146 14.10 -0.91 -0.37
C ARG A 146 13.78 -1.04 1.11
N LEU A 147 12.82 -0.27 1.62
CA LEU A 147 12.37 -0.36 3.02
C LEU A 147 11.74 -1.72 3.32
N LEU A 148 10.98 -2.23 2.35
CA LEU A 148 10.28 -3.51 2.46
C LEU A 148 11.13 -4.72 2.03
N GLY A 149 12.33 -4.48 1.49
CA GLY A 149 13.25 -5.54 1.06
C GLY A 149 12.76 -6.39 -0.12
N LEU A 150 11.93 -5.79 -0.99
CA LEU A 150 11.33 -6.41 -2.18
C LEU A 150 12.23 -6.31 -3.42
#